data_AF-A0A1S3QK46-F1
#
_entry.id   AF-A0A1S3QK46-F1
#
_cell.length_a   1.000
_cell.length_b   1.000
_cell.length_c   1.000
_cell.angle_alpha   90.00
_cell.angle_beta   90.00
_cell.angle_gamma   90.00
#
_symmetry.space_group_name_H-M   'P 1'
#
loop_
_entity.id
_entity.type
_entity.pdbx_description
1 polymer ?
#
loop_
_entity_poly.entity_id
_entity_poly.type
_entity_poly.pdbx_seq_one_letter_code
_entity_poly.pdbx_strand_id
1 'polypeptide(L)'
;MTPERERRRIMSCEAARARRRAESQVLIDMSQLLPLPSSLRPQLDKPSIIRLTISYLRIHTLLSGFADRQTWERRDEEGERDTWE
;
A
#
# COMPACT_ATOMS: atom_id res chain seq x y z
N MET A 1 -15.80 24.12 -23.28
CA MET A 1 -15.39 22.72 -23.04
C MET A 1 -16.28 21.82 -23.88
N THR A 2 -15.73 20.81 -24.58
CA THR A 2 -16.54 19.88 -25.38
C THR A 2 -17.14 18.79 -24.48
N PRO A 3 -18.35 18.29 -24.78
CA PRO A 3 -19.02 17.26 -23.97
C PRO A 3 -18.20 15.96 -23.86
N GLU A 4 -17.41 15.66 -24.87
CA GLU A 4 -16.52 14.48 -24.89
C GLU A 4 -15.29 14.63 -23.99
N ARG A 5 -14.77 15.85 -23.83
CA ARG A 5 -13.69 16.12 -22.86
C ARG A 5 -14.19 15.97 -21.43
N GLU A 6 -15.42 16.41 -21.15
CA GLU A 6 -16.03 16.27 -19.82
C GLU A 6 -16.29 14.81 -19.47
N ARG A 7 -16.83 14.01 -20.42
CA ARG A 7 -17.00 12.56 -20.23
C ARG A 7 -15.69 11.85 -19.91
N ARG A 8 -14.62 12.13 -20.66
CA ARG A 8 -13.28 11.56 -20.39
C ARG A 8 -12.75 11.94 -19.01
N ARG A 9 -12.94 13.20 -18.60
CA ARG A 9 -12.54 13.69 -17.26
C ARG A 9 -13.29 12.96 -16.15
N ILE A 10 -14.61 12.80 -16.28
CA ILE A 10 -15.46 12.10 -15.31
C ILE A 10 -15.02 10.65 -15.18
N MET A 11 -14.88 9.92 -16.29
CA MET A 11 -14.43 8.52 -16.29
C MET A 11 -13.05 8.36 -15.64
N SER A 12 -12.10 9.24 -15.96
CA SER A 12 -10.78 9.22 -15.32
C SER A 12 -10.86 9.47 -13.81
N CYS A 13 -11.72 10.40 -13.38
CA CYS A 13 -11.92 10.68 -11.96
C CYS A 13 -12.56 9.50 -11.23
N GLU A 14 -13.58 8.87 -11.83
CA GLU A 14 -14.23 7.68 -11.28
C GLU A 14 -13.26 6.51 -11.18
N ALA A 15 -12.43 6.27 -12.21
CA ALA A 15 -11.38 5.27 -12.17
C ALA A 15 -10.37 5.53 -11.04
N ALA A 16 -9.92 6.78 -10.87
CA ALA A 16 -9.02 7.15 -9.77
C ALA A 16 -9.68 6.97 -8.39
N ARG A 17 -10.97 7.32 -8.25
CA ARG A 17 -11.73 7.09 -7.01
C ARG A 17 -11.90 5.60 -6.72
N ALA A 18 -12.20 4.79 -7.72
CA ALA A 18 -12.32 3.35 -7.59
C ALA A 18 -11.01 2.72 -7.09
N ARG A 19 -9.86 3.13 -7.67
CA ARG A 19 -8.53 2.70 -7.19
C ARG A 19 -8.28 3.07 -5.73
N ARG A 20 -8.56 4.33 -5.35
CA ARG A 20 -8.41 4.79 -3.95
C ARG A 20 -9.31 4.04 -2.97
N ARG A 21 -10.54 3.68 -3.38
CA ARG A 21 -11.46 2.88 -2.56
C ARG A 21 -10.95 1.46 -2.37
N ALA A 22 -10.50 0.81 -3.45
CA ALA A 22 -9.94 -0.53 -3.39
C ALA A 22 -8.71 -0.58 -2.46
N GLU A 23 -7.77 0.35 -2.59
CA GLU A 23 -6.61 0.47 -1.69
C GLU A 23 -7.04 0.67 -0.23
N SER A 24 -8.02 1.54 0.01
CA SER A 24 -8.53 1.77 1.38
C SER A 24 -9.15 0.52 1.98
N GLN A 25 -9.88 -0.27 1.17
CA GLN A 25 -10.46 -1.54 1.61
C GLN A 25 -9.37 -2.54 1.99
N VAL A 26 -8.34 -2.70 1.15
CA VAL A 26 -7.20 -3.58 1.44
C VAL A 26 -6.52 -3.19 2.75
N LEU A 27 -6.31 -1.89 3.00
CA LEU A 27 -5.72 -1.44 4.26
C LEU A 27 -6.61 -1.72 5.48
N ILE A 28 -7.93 -1.58 5.33
CA ILE A 28 -8.89 -1.95 6.39
C ILE A 28 -8.79 -3.45 6.67
N ASP A 29 -8.78 -4.29 5.64
CA ASP A 29 -8.68 -5.74 5.78
C ASP A 29 -7.34 -6.15 6.43
N MET A 30 -6.23 -5.51 6.03
CA MET A 30 -4.92 -5.69 6.68
C MET A 30 -4.98 -5.37 8.18
N SER A 31 -5.65 -4.29 8.59
CA SER A 31 -5.77 -3.93 10.01
C SER A 31 -6.52 -4.97 10.84
N GLN A 32 -7.40 -5.77 10.22
CA GLN A 32 -8.14 -6.83 10.88
C GLN A 32 -7.29 -8.08 11.13
N LEU A 33 -6.27 -8.30 10.30
CA LEU A 33 -5.32 -9.41 10.41
C LEU A 33 -4.22 -9.17 11.45
N LEU A 34 -3.96 -7.90 11.82
CA LEU A 34 -2.98 -7.58 12.85
C LEU A 34 -3.46 -8.08 14.23
N PRO A 35 -2.53 -8.54 15.10
CA PRO A 35 -2.84 -8.98 16.46
C PRO A 35 -3.11 -7.77 17.39
N LEU A 36 -4.11 -6.97 17.05
CA LEU A 36 -4.53 -5.76 17.75
C LEU A 36 -5.99 -5.88 18.19
N PRO A 37 -6.34 -5.33 19.36
CA PRO A 37 -7.72 -5.29 19.82
C PRO A 37 -8.58 -4.46 18.87
N SER A 38 -9.84 -4.86 18.68
CA SER A 38 -10.78 -4.22 17.76
C SER A 38 -11.05 -2.75 18.10
N SER A 39 -10.88 -2.35 19.36
CA SER A 39 -11.06 -0.97 19.84
C SER A 39 -10.04 0.01 19.27
N LEU A 40 -8.82 -0.44 18.94
CA LEU A 40 -7.73 0.40 18.41
C LEU A 40 -7.80 0.55 16.88
N ARG A 41 -8.40 -0.41 16.17
CA ARG A 41 -8.51 -0.42 14.70
C ARG A 41 -9.15 0.85 14.10
N PRO A 42 -10.27 1.39 14.62
CA PRO A 42 -10.88 2.60 14.06
C PRO A 42 -10.03 3.87 14.27
N GLN A 43 -9.05 3.84 15.17
CA GLN A 43 -8.15 4.96 15.43
C GLN A 43 -6.88 4.91 14.57
N LEU A 44 -6.65 3.83 13.82
CA LEU A 44 -5.47 3.69 12.98
C LEU A 44 -5.61 4.49 11.69
N ASP A 45 -4.67 5.40 11.47
CA ASP A 45 -4.46 6.04 10.19
C ASP A 45 -3.75 5.08 9.20
N LYS A 46 -3.96 5.32 7.90
CA LYS A 46 -3.39 4.49 6.83
C LYS A 46 -1.87 4.28 6.95
N PRO A 47 -1.05 5.32 7.22
CA PRO A 47 0.39 5.14 7.45
C PRO A 47 0.70 4.23 8.63
N SER A 48 -0.01 4.37 9.75
CA SER A 48 0.21 3.53 10.93
C SER A 48 -0.13 2.06 10.67
N ILE A 49 -1.19 1.76 9.92
CA ILE A 49 -1.50 0.37 9.51
C ILE A 49 -0.31 -0.25 8.76
N ILE A 50 0.27 0.48 7.80
CA ILE A 50 1.43 0.02 7.02
C ILE A 50 2.64 -0.19 7.93
N ARG A 51 2.97 0.80 8.77
CA ARG A 51 4.11 0.73 9.69
C ARG A 51 4.00 -0.42 10.68
N LEU A 52 2.82 -0.63 11.26
CA LEU A 52 2.56 -1.73 12.20
C LEU A 52 2.64 -3.08 11.50
N THR A 53 2.14 -3.20 10.26
CA THR A 53 2.24 -4.43 9.48
C THR A 53 3.70 -4.79 9.18
N ILE A 54 4.49 -3.82 8.71
CA ILE A 54 5.92 -4.02 8.46
C ILE A 54 6.64 -4.41 9.76
N SER A 55 6.38 -3.69 10.86
CA SER A 55 6.97 -3.99 12.16
C SER A 55 6.60 -5.38 12.65
N TYR A 56 5.34 -5.80 12.48
CA TYR A 56 4.85 -7.12 12.87
C TYR A 56 5.58 -8.22 12.10
N LEU A 57 5.68 -8.10 10.78
CA LEU A 57 6.40 -9.07 9.95
C LEU A 57 7.89 -9.12 10.31
N ARG A 58 8.54 -7.97 10.53
CA ARG A 58 9.95 -7.92 10.94
C ARG A 58 10.20 -8.58 12.30
N ILE A 59 9.32 -8.36 13.27
CA ILE A 59 9.43 -8.99 14.59
C ILE A 59 9.23 -10.50 14.46
N HIS A 60 8.23 -10.93 13.67
CA HIS A 60 7.98 -12.34 13.43
C HIS A 60 9.19 -13.04 12.78
N THR A 61 9.83 -12.44 11.77
CA THR A 61 11.02 -13.03 11.14
C THR A 61 12.24 -13.09 12.06
N LEU A 62 12.42 -12.08 12.94
CA LEU A 62 13.46 -12.09 13.96
C LEU A 62 13.22 -13.18 15.01
N LEU A 63 11.98 -13.35 15.48
CA LEU A 63 11.60 -14.37 16.45
C LEU A 63 11.63 -15.79 15.88
N SER A 64 11.29 -15.96 14.59
CA SER A 64 11.33 -17.25 13.90
C SER A 64 12.73 -17.66 13.42
N GLY A 65 13.78 -16.90 13.77
CA GLY A 65 15.16 -17.35 13.56
C GLY A 65 15.65 -17.28 12.12
N PHE A 66 15.44 -16.13 11.44
CA PHE A 66 16.19 -15.77 10.22
C PHE A 66 15.68 -16.40 8.91
N ALA A 67 14.39 -16.28 8.62
CA ALA A 67 13.88 -16.44 7.25
C ALA A 67 13.69 -15.05 6.63
N ASP A 68 14.58 -14.71 5.70
CA ASP A 68 14.51 -13.58 4.77
C ASP A 68 14.99 -12.20 5.28
N ARG A 69 16.31 -12.11 5.43
CA ARG A 69 17.03 -10.84 5.51
C ARG A 69 17.12 -10.27 4.08
N GLN A 70 16.30 -9.25 3.78
CA GLN A 70 16.43 -8.31 2.65
C GLN A 70 16.05 -8.82 1.25
N THR A 71 14.77 -8.76 0.89
CA THR A 71 14.33 -8.83 -0.52
C THR A 71 13.93 -7.49 -1.14
N TRP A 72 13.92 -6.40 -0.35
CA TRP A 72 13.44 -5.08 -0.81
C TRP A 72 14.50 -3.97 -0.89
N GLU A 73 15.70 -4.14 -0.30
CA GLU A 73 16.77 -3.13 -0.36
C GLU A 73 17.58 -3.16 -1.67
N ARG A 74 17.30 -4.06 -2.64
CA ARG A 74 18.11 -4.19 -3.87
C ARG A 74 17.42 -3.74 -5.17
N ARG A 75 16.15 -3.33 -5.15
CA ARG A 75 15.41 -3.12 -6.42
C ARG A 75 15.40 -1.68 -6.96
N ASP A 76 16.05 -0.75 -6.28
CA ASP A 76 16.03 0.67 -6.67
C ASP A 76 17.26 1.11 -7.48
N GLU A 77 18.25 0.23 -7.72
CA GLU A 77 19.47 0.59 -8.48
C GLU A 77 19.47 0.20 -9.97
N GLU A 78 18.42 -0.49 -10.47
CA GLU A 78 18.41 -1.04 -11.85
C GLU A 78 17.55 -0.25 -12.86
N GLY A 79 17.05 0.94 -12.50
CA GLY A 79 16.15 1.75 -13.32
C GLY A 79 16.77 2.97 -14.00
N GLU A 80 18.09 3.17 -13.95
CA GLU A 80 18.77 4.33 -14.53
C GLU A 80 19.70 3.92 -15.68
N ARG A 81 19.14 3.27 -16.71
CA ARG A 81 19.81 3.14 -18.01
C ARG A 81 18.86 2.84 -19.17
N ASP A 82 17.78 3.60 -19.30
CA ASP A 82 17.13 3.76 -20.61
C ASP A 82 17.36 5.20 -21.07
N THR A 83 18.53 5.37 -21.68
CA THR A 83 18.89 6.45 -22.59
C THR A 83 17.78 6.63 -23.62
N TRP A 84 17.05 7.75 -23.54
CA TRP A 84 16.17 8.21 -24.61
C TRP A 84 17.03 8.92 -25.67
N GLU A 85 17.46 8.21 -26.71
CA GLU A 85 17.88 8.79 -28.01
C GLU A 85 16.70 8.80 -28.99
#